data_AF-W2PMP8-F1
#
_entry.id   AF-W2PMP8-F1
#
_cell.length_a   1.000
_cell.length_b   1.000
_cell.length_c   1.000
_cell.angle_alpha   90.00
_cell.angle_beta   90.00
_cell.angle_gamma   90.00
#
_symmetry.space_group_name_H-M   'P 1'
#
loop_
_entity.id
_entity.type
_entity.pdbx_description
1 polymer ?
#
loop_
_entity_poly.entity_id
_entity_poly.type
_entity_poly.pdbx_seq_one_letter_code
_entity_poly.pdbx_strand_id
1 'polypeptide(L)'
;MRDEGFDADALTNGDVPNEIHKLLSATSADPTTPVLDWWKGKGLPEPSSGQMHMLVKIPARYHPHPWCLDVAVYDAMDTAIVRLLYRSSAEYNGYYNPKLRSAGRNILVWYEGTTLNARVLFRRERTALCFKSDLNEEIVTEMSPLEGLTIQTEVTEVAGEPTELHPVGYFDYSSLPIEFPDGVLSSMVDRTSDEFKYQRIEHEDIFGPYGMAYNWCLVTRNNCQQRPSYRKYLLDKSCRLALSYAMSGWYHGYSCDVPVMNIHIESVSEHHVVQDRFEIKLVIRAICIEHGRLILDRLKEGVEVSADGLEMRTSVYVTNPIGFCACMDWRHAQIAECWEEFLGGSSD
;
A
#
# COMPACT_ATOMS: atom_id res chain seq x y z
N MET A 1 6.23 -16.32 66.00
CA MET A 1 5.73 -17.43 65.16
C MET A 1 5.59 -16.85 63.76
N ARG A 2 6.22 -17.48 62.77
CA ARG A 2 6.48 -16.89 61.44
C ARG A 2 5.16 -16.67 60.69
N ASP A 3 5.05 -15.50 60.06
CA ASP A 3 4.16 -15.26 58.92
C ASP A 3 4.54 -16.28 57.83
N GLU A 4 3.68 -17.25 57.54
CA GLU A 4 3.79 -18.06 56.34
C GLU A 4 3.23 -17.21 55.18
N GLY A 5 4.09 -16.32 54.69
CA GLY A 5 3.81 -15.50 53.53
C GLY A 5 3.46 -16.38 52.34
N PHE A 6 2.30 -16.10 51.74
CA PHE A 6 1.93 -16.56 50.42
C PHE A 6 3.06 -16.14 49.45
N ASP A 7 3.82 -17.12 48.95
CA ASP A 7 4.97 -16.90 48.10
C ASP A 7 4.51 -16.49 46.69
N ALA A 8 4.37 -15.17 46.48
CA ALA A 8 3.99 -14.59 45.21
C ALA A 8 5.00 -14.89 44.09
N ASP A 9 6.26 -15.20 44.43
CA ASP A 9 7.30 -15.51 43.45
C ASP A 9 7.08 -16.88 42.79
N ALA A 10 6.46 -17.84 43.49
CA ALA A 10 6.13 -19.16 42.96
C ALA A 10 5.08 -19.11 41.83
N LEU A 11 4.09 -18.21 41.92
CA LEU A 11 3.04 -18.03 40.91
C LEU A 11 3.57 -17.41 39.61
N THR A 12 4.61 -16.58 39.70
CA THR A 12 5.25 -15.94 38.54
C THR A 12 6.07 -16.93 37.70
N ASN A 13 6.52 -18.03 38.31
CA ASN A 13 7.31 -19.08 37.65
C ASN A 13 6.46 -20.28 37.16
N GLY A 14 5.13 -20.23 37.32
CA GLY A 14 4.22 -21.28 36.86
C GLY A 14 4.17 -22.52 37.77
N ASP A 15 4.83 -22.49 38.93
CA ASP A 15 4.76 -23.56 39.91
C ASP A 15 3.48 -23.39 40.74
N VAL A 16 2.56 -24.34 40.58
CA VAL A 16 1.28 -24.37 41.28
C VAL A 16 1.49 -25.06 42.64
N PRO A 17 1.33 -24.37 43.78
CA PRO A 17 1.48 -24.98 45.10
C PRO A 17 0.61 -26.23 45.27
N ASN A 18 1.08 -27.21 46.05
CA ASN A 18 0.38 -28.47 46.27
C ASN A 18 -1.03 -28.29 46.85
N GLU A 19 -1.30 -27.20 47.58
CA GLU A 19 -2.66 -26.86 48.03
C GLU A 19 -3.62 -26.54 46.87
N ILE A 20 -3.13 -25.95 45.76
CA ILE A 20 -3.94 -25.64 44.58
C ILE A 20 -4.19 -26.90 43.73
N HIS A 21 -3.27 -27.87 43.71
CA HIS A 21 -3.52 -29.18 43.11
C HIS A 21 -4.69 -29.94 43.76
N LYS A 22 -4.90 -29.77 45.07
CA LYS A 22 -6.09 -30.31 45.78
C LYS A 22 -7.39 -29.58 45.43
N LEU A 23 -7.33 -28.33 44.97
CA LEU A 23 -8.49 -27.57 44.49
C LEU A 23 -8.84 -27.92 43.03
N LEU A 24 -7.85 -28.24 42.21
CA LEU A 24 -8.03 -28.67 40.82
C LEU A 24 -8.62 -30.09 40.66
N SER A 25 -8.54 -30.92 41.71
CA SER A 25 -9.19 -32.23 41.77
C SER A 25 -10.64 -32.18 42.29
N ALA A 26 -11.16 -30.98 42.58
CA ALA A 26 -12.55 -30.79 42.98
C ALA A 26 -13.52 -30.93 41.80
N THR A 27 -14.74 -31.38 42.10
CA THR A 27 -15.80 -31.59 41.11
C THR A 27 -16.12 -30.32 40.34
N SER A 28 -16.02 -30.36 39.01
CA SER A 28 -16.35 -29.24 38.12
C SER A 28 -17.79 -28.74 38.35
N ALA A 29 -17.97 -27.43 38.48
CA ALA A 29 -19.30 -26.81 38.46
C ALA A 29 -19.80 -26.67 37.01
N ASP A 30 -21.11 -26.80 36.79
CA ASP A 30 -21.74 -26.41 35.53
C ASP A 30 -21.62 -24.88 35.37
N PRO A 31 -21.08 -24.37 34.24
CA PRO A 31 -20.89 -22.94 34.01
C PRO A 31 -22.19 -22.12 33.99
N THR A 32 -23.36 -22.76 33.88
CA THR A 32 -24.68 -22.09 33.95
C THR A 32 -25.23 -21.99 35.36
N THR A 33 -24.62 -22.68 36.33
CA THR A 33 -25.07 -22.64 37.74
C THR A 33 -24.49 -21.41 38.43
N PRO A 34 -25.33 -20.53 39.02
CA PRO A 34 -24.85 -19.41 39.81
C PRO A 34 -23.92 -19.90 40.93
N VAL A 35 -22.79 -19.22 41.12
CA VAL A 35 -21.75 -19.62 42.10
C VAL A 35 -22.32 -19.82 43.49
N LEU A 36 -23.27 -18.98 43.90
CA LEU A 36 -23.94 -19.07 45.19
C LEU A 36 -24.83 -20.32 45.33
N ASP A 37 -25.48 -20.75 44.25
CA ASP A 37 -26.34 -21.94 44.26
C ASP A 37 -25.49 -23.22 44.29
N TRP A 38 -24.39 -23.23 43.54
CA TRP A 38 -23.39 -24.30 43.63
C TRP A 38 -22.79 -24.37 45.05
N TRP A 39 -22.43 -23.22 45.62
CA TRP A 39 -21.86 -23.10 46.98
C TRP A 39 -22.80 -23.68 48.04
N LYS A 40 -24.08 -23.30 47.98
CA LYS A 40 -25.12 -23.84 48.86
C LYS A 40 -25.35 -25.33 48.65
N GLY A 41 -25.36 -25.79 47.39
CA GLY A 41 -25.50 -27.21 47.06
C GLY A 41 -24.38 -28.11 47.59
N LYS A 42 -23.22 -27.53 47.92
CA LYS A 42 -22.09 -28.23 48.55
C LYS A 42 -22.12 -28.19 50.08
N GLY A 43 -23.12 -27.54 50.69
CA GLY A 43 -23.24 -27.41 52.15
C GLY A 43 -22.14 -26.56 52.77
N LEU A 44 -21.53 -25.67 51.99
CA LEU A 44 -20.47 -24.79 52.47
C LEU A 44 -21.07 -23.63 53.29
N PRO A 45 -20.40 -23.18 54.36
CA PRO A 45 -20.86 -22.06 55.16
C PRO A 45 -20.98 -20.80 54.31
N GLU A 46 -22.01 -19.98 54.56
CA GLU A 46 -22.17 -18.71 53.85
C GLU A 46 -20.95 -17.82 54.09
N PRO A 47 -20.30 -17.31 53.04
CA PRO A 47 -19.08 -16.53 53.20
C PRO A 47 -19.42 -15.22 53.93
N SER A 48 -18.81 -15.00 55.09
CA SER A 48 -18.90 -13.72 55.78
C SER A 48 -18.23 -12.65 54.91
N SER A 49 -18.99 -11.61 54.60
CA SER A 49 -18.60 -10.43 53.82
C SER A 49 -17.10 -10.17 53.75
N GLY A 50 -16.53 -10.19 52.53
CA GLY A 50 -15.39 -9.33 52.24
C GLY A 50 -14.22 -9.91 51.45
N GLN A 51 -14.32 -11.01 50.71
CA GLN A 51 -13.55 -11.32 49.49
C GLN A 51 -13.74 -12.80 49.11
N MET A 52 -14.17 -13.06 47.88
CA MET A 52 -14.18 -14.41 47.29
C MET A 52 -12.94 -14.53 46.40
N HIS A 53 -12.04 -15.45 46.71
CA HIS A 53 -10.93 -15.81 45.82
C HIS A 53 -11.39 -16.93 44.89
N MET A 54 -11.63 -16.62 43.63
CA MET A 54 -12.03 -17.59 42.60
C MET A 54 -10.84 -17.91 41.70
N LEU A 55 -10.57 -19.21 41.52
CA LEU A 55 -9.64 -19.67 40.50
C LEU A 55 -10.44 -19.99 39.24
N VAL A 56 -10.36 -19.13 38.22
CA VAL A 56 -11.05 -19.35 36.94
C VAL A 56 -10.11 -20.06 35.99
N LYS A 57 -10.47 -21.28 35.57
CA LYS A 57 -9.78 -21.96 34.47
C LYS A 57 -10.19 -21.30 33.16
N ILE A 58 -9.39 -20.33 32.71
CA ILE A 58 -9.52 -19.79 31.36
C ILE A 58 -9.12 -20.91 30.40
N PRO A 59 -9.99 -21.33 29.47
CA PRO A 59 -9.58 -22.29 28.44
C PRO A 59 -8.38 -21.70 27.70
N ALA A 60 -7.34 -22.51 27.44
CA ALA A 60 -6.20 -22.11 26.60
C ALA A 60 -6.63 -21.55 25.21
N ARG A 61 -7.90 -21.77 24.83
CA ARG A 61 -8.55 -21.32 23.60
C ARG A 61 -9.07 -19.87 23.61
N TYR A 62 -8.78 -19.05 24.62
CA TYR A 62 -9.15 -17.62 24.59
C TYR A 62 -8.06 -16.69 24.07
N HIS A 63 -6.95 -17.23 23.56
CA HIS A 63 -6.12 -16.48 22.62
C HIS A 63 -6.81 -16.59 21.25
N PRO A 64 -7.38 -15.50 20.70
CA PRO A 64 -7.96 -15.56 19.37
C PRO A 64 -6.86 -16.02 18.41
N HIS A 65 -7.10 -17.13 17.72
CA HIS A 65 -6.21 -17.64 16.68
C HIS A 65 -6.11 -16.56 15.61
N PRO A 66 -4.93 -15.92 15.44
CA PRO A 66 -4.80 -14.92 14.40
C PRO A 66 -4.85 -15.61 13.04
N TRP A 67 -5.36 -14.86 12.07
CA TRP A 67 -5.38 -15.23 10.67
C TRP A 67 -4.17 -14.63 10.00
N CYS A 68 -3.39 -15.46 9.33
CA CYS A 68 -2.22 -15.04 8.57
C CYS A 68 -2.60 -14.90 7.11
N LEU A 69 -2.26 -13.75 6.54
CA LEU A 69 -2.23 -13.56 5.10
C LEU A 69 -0.77 -13.64 4.63
N ASP A 70 -0.50 -14.64 3.81
CA ASP A 70 0.72 -14.79 3.04
C ASP A 70 0.52 -14.18 1.66
N VAL A 71 1.47 -13.36 1.23
CA VAL A 71 1.46 -12.68 -0.07
C VAL A 71 2.80 -12.92 -0.76
N ALA A 72 2.77 -13.32 -2.02
CA ALA A 72 3.93 -13.33 -2.90
C ALA A 72 3.60 -12.57 -4.19
N VAL A 73 4.32 -11.49 -4.46
CA VAL A 73 4.19 -10.69 -5.68
C VAL A 73 5.39 -10.96 -6.58
N TYR A 74 5.16 -11.51 -7.76
CA TYR A 74 6.23 -11.86 -8.70
C TYR A 74 6.67 -10.63 -9.52
N ASP A 75 7.95 -10.56 -9.86
CA ASP A 75 8.56 -9.44 -10.61
C ASP A 75 8.32 -8.05 -9.96
N ALA A 76 8.29 -8.01 -8.63
CA ALA A 76 7.85 -6.88 -7.83
C ALA A 76 8.98 -5.90 -7.44
N MET A 77 9.77 -5.45 -8.42
CA MET A 77 10.91 -4.54 -8.20
C MET A 77 10.47 -3.06 -8.15
N ASP A 78 9.50 -2.74 -7.31
CA ASP A 78 8.97 -1.37 -7.17
C ASP A 78 8.73 -1.00 -5.69
N THR A 79 9.34 0.11 -5.26
CA THR A 79 9.17 0.61 -3.89
C THR A 79 7.72 0.95 -3.54
N ALA A 80 6.89 1.22 -4.54
CA ALA A 80 5.48 1.51 -4.36
C ALA A 80 4.68 0.31 -3.90
N ILE A 81 5.06 -0.91 -4.31
CA ILE A 81 4.41 -2.15 -3.87
C ILE A 81 4.65 -2.35 -2.38
N VAL A 82 5.89 -2.14 -1.93
CA VAL A 82 6.23 -2.16 -0.50
C VAL A 82 5.37 -1.14 0.25
N ARG A 83 5.30 0.10 -0.21
CA ARG A 83 4.50 1.16 0.43
C ARG A 83 3.02 0.78 0.49
N LEU A 84 2.46 0.25 -0.58
CA LEU A 84 1.09 -0.24 -0.65
C LEU A 84 0.86 -1.31 0.43
N LEU A 85 1.71 -2.34 0.48
CA LEU A 85 1.57 -3.42 1.45
C LEU A 85 1.62 -2.93 2.90
N TYR A 86 2.51 -1.99 3.25
CA TYR A 86 2.54 -1.40 4.59
C TYR A 86 1.29 -0.55 4.89
N ARG A 87 0.87 0.30 3.95
CA ARG A 87 -0.30 1.17 4.13
C ARG A 87 -1.58 0.37 4.29
N SER A 88 -1.83 -0.58 3.39
CA SER A 88 -3.01 -1.42 3.45
C SER A 88 -2.99 -2.32 4.69
N SER A 89 -1.82 -2.86 5.07
CA SER A 89 -1.72 -3.62 6.34
C SER A 89 -2.10 -2.78 7.55
N ALA A 90 -1.66 -1.52 7.62
CA ALA A 90 -2.01 -0.62 8.71
C ALA A 90 -3.52 -0.26 8.70
N GLU A 91 -4.08 0.04 7.53
CA GLU A 91 -5.50 0.36 7.33
C GLU A 91 -6.42 -0.78 7.77
N TYR A 92 -6.03 -2.01 7.45
CA TYR A 92 -6.73 -3.22 7.85
C TYR A 92 -6.41 -3.69 9.28
N ASN A 93 -5.74 -2.87 10.10
CA ASN A 93 -5.35 -3.18 11.48
C ASN A 93 -4.54 -4.48 11.60
N GLY A 94 -3.61 -4.67 10.67
CA GLY A 94 -2.69 -5.80 10.63
C GLY A 94 -1.59 -5.72 11.69
N TYR A 95 -1.03 -6.88 12.01
CA TYR A 95 0.05 -7.06 12.97
C TYR A 95 1.23 -7.80 12.34
N TYR A 96 2.43 -7.49 12.81
CA TYR A 96 3.63 -8.21 12.40
C TYR A 96 3.63 -9.64 12.90
N ASN A 97 4.06 -10.57 12.03
CA ASN A 97 4.25 -11.95 12.43
C ASN A 97 5.44 -12.08 13.40
N PRO A 98 5.24 -12.59 14.64
CA PRO A 98 6.33 -12.73 15.60
C PRO A 98 7.48 -13.62 15.14
N LYS A 99 7.21 -14.63 14.29
CA LYS A 99 8.23 -15.56 13.77
C LYS A 99 9.20 -14.91 12.79
N LEU A 100 8.82 -13.77 12.21
CA LEU A 100 9.68 -13.00 11.31
C LEU A 100 10.42 -11.87 12.03
N ARG A 101 10.23 -11.71 13.34
CA ARG A 101 11.00 -10.72 14.11
C ARG A 101 12.44 -11.18 14.21
N SER A 102 13.36 -10.35 13.72
CA SER A 102 14.80 -10.63 13.77
C SER A 102 15.52 -9.44 14.38
N ALA A 103 16.39 -9.69 15.37
CA ALA A 103 17.18 -8.67 16.05
C ALA A 103 16.38 -7.45 16.55
N GLY A 104 15.15 -7.68 17.06
CA GLY A 104 14.26 -6.62 17.55
C GLY A 104 13.57 -5.80 16.45
N ARG A 105 13.71 -6.19 15.17
CA ARG A 105 13.01 -5.55 14.05
C ARG A 105 11.77 -6.35 13.66
N ASN A 106 10.71 -5.61 13.38
CA ASN A 106 9.49 -6.15 12.81
C ASN A 106 9.65 -6.22 11.28
N ILE A 107 9.46 -7.41 10.70
CA ILE A 107 9.55 -7.63 9.25
C ILE A 107 8.15 -7.92 8.72
N LEU A 108 7.65 -7.06 7.83
CA LEU A 108 6.41 -7.29 7.08
C LEU A 108 6.70 -7.94 5.72
N VAL A 109 7.73 -7.45 5.03
CA VAL A 109 8.06 -7.79 3.65
C VAL A 109 9.53 -8.17 3.50
N TRP A 110 9.84 -9.05 2.55
CA TRP A 110 11.21 -9.43 2.18
C TRP A 110 11.28 -9.87 0.72
N TYR A 111 12.47 -9.81 0.12
CA TYR A 111 12.68 -10.26 -1.25
C TYR A 111 13.28 -11.67 -1.31
N GLU A 112 12.81 -12.47 -2.26
CA GLU A 112 13.43 -13.72 -2.71
C GLU A 112 13.61 -13.64 -4.23
N GLY A 113 14.82 -13.27 -4.67
CA GLY A 113 15.06 -12.94 -6.08
C GLY A 113 14.25 -11.71 -6.51
N THR A 114 13.42 -11.85 -7.54
CA THR A 114 12.49 -10.80 -8.01
C THR A 114 11.11 -10.86 -7.35
N THR A 115 10.89 -11.79 -6.42
CA THR A 115 9.60 -11.96 -5.73
C THR A 115 9.60 -11.17 -4.43
N LEU A 116 8.60 -10.31 -4.25
CA LEU A 116 8.35 -9.63 -2.98
C LEU A 116 7.36 -10.46 -2.17
N ASN A 117 7.81 -11.00 -1.04
CA ASN A 117 6.98 -11.71 -0.09
C ASN A 117 6.53 -10.77 1.02
N ALA A 118 5.31 -10.98 1.52
CA ALA A 118 4.80 -10.30 2.71
C ALA A 118 3.97 -11.23 3.57
N ARG A 119 3.99 -10.98 4.89
CA ARG A 119 3.21 -11.76 5.85
C ARG A 119 2.59 -10.87 6.91
N VAL A 120 1.27 -10.92 7.03
CA VAL A 120 0.49 -10.05 7.91
C VAL A 120 -0.48 -10.87 8.76
N LEU A 121 -0.56 -10.57 10.06
CA LEU A 121 -1.50 -11.21 10.97
C LEU A 121 -2.73 -10.33 11.21
N PHE A 122 -3.90 -10.95 11.33
CA PHE A 122 -5.18 -10.32 11.62
C PHE A 122 -5.87 -11.03 12.76
N ARG A 123 -6.59 -10.29 13.61
CA ARG A 123 -7.39 -10.91 14.69
C ARG A 123 -8.65 -11.63 14.20
N ARG A 124 -9.11 -11.33 12.98
CA ARG A 124 -10.39 -11.81 12.42
C ARG A 124 -10.19 -12.29 10.99
N GLU A 125 -10.75 -13.45 10.67
CA GLU A 125 -10.76 -14.04 9.33
C GLU A 125 -11.29 -13.06 8.28
N ARG A 126 -12.45 -12.45 8.58
CA ARG A 126 -13.10 -11.49 7.68
C ARG A 126 -12.16 -10.36 7.26
N THR A 127 -11.36 -9.84 8.19
CA THR A 127 -10.42 -8.75 7.90
C THR A 127 -9.30 -9.22 6.97
N ALA A 128 -8.75 -10.41 7.21
CA ALA A 128 -7.74 -11.02 6.32
C ALA A 128 -8.31 -11.28 4.92
N LEU A 129 -9.55 -11.77 4.83
CA LEU A 129 -10.25 -12.02 3.57
C LEU A 129 -10.58 -10.73 2.80
N CYS A 130 -11.01 -9.66 3.48
CA CYS A 130 -11.20 -8.35 2.86
C CYS A 130 -9.88 -7.81 2.31
N PHE A 131 -8.82 -7.81 3.11
CA PHE A 131 -7.51 -7.34 2.64
C PHE A 131 -7.00 -8.17 1.45
N LYS A 132 -7.17 -9.49 1.47
CA LYS A 132 -6.88 -10.36 0.32
C LYS A 132 -7.69 -9.97 -0.92
N SER A 133 -8.98 -9.67 -0.77
CA SER A 133 -9.84 -9.26 -1.87
C SER A 133 -9.32 -8.00 -2.54
N ASP A 134 -9.04 -6.96 -1.74
CA ASP A 134 -8.54 -5.67 -2.23
C ASP A 134 -7.18 -5.83 -2.91
N LEU A 135 -6.25 -6.61 -2.34
CA LEU A 135 -4.96 -6.89 -3.00
C LEU A 135 -5.12 -7.58 -4.36
N ASN A 136 -6.14 -8.42 -4.53
CA ASN A 136 -6.39 -9.05 -5.83
C ASN A 136 -7.02 -8.08 -6.83
N GLU A 137 -7.80 -7.11 -6.35
CA GLU A 137 -8.36 -6.04 -7.18
C GLU A 137 -7.27 -5.07 -7.68
N GLU A 138 -6.27 -4.80 -6.85
CA GLU A 138 -5.09 -3.99 -7.20
C GLU A 138 -4.33 -4.55 -8.43
N ILE A 139 -4.43 -5.85 -8.74
CA ILE A 139 -3.81 -6.44 -9.95
C ILE A 139 -4.42 -5.87 -11.24
N VAL A 140 -5.71 -5.59 -11.22
CA VAL A 140 -6.46 -5.10 -12.40
C VAL A 140 -6.75 -3.61 -12.31
N THR A 141 -6.43 -2.99 -11.18
CA THR A 141 -6.56 -1.55 -10.97
C THR A 141 -5.44 -0.83 -11.71
N GLU A 142 -5.81 -0.03 -12.70
CA GLU A 142 -4.86 0.73 -13.52
C GLU A 142 -3.98 1.63 -12.63
N MET A 143 -2.67 1.64 -12.88
CA MET A 143 -1.66 2.40 -12.14
C MET A 143 -1.47 2.00 -10.67
N SER A 144 -2.15 0.94 -10.23
CA SER A 144 -1.73 0.25 -9.01
C SER A 144 -0.27 -0.16 -9.12
N PRO A 145 0.51 -0.07 -8.03
CA PRO A 145 1.79 -0.74 -7.96
C PRO A 145 1.73 -2.24 -8.26
N LEU A 146 0.55 -2.88 -8.15
CA LEU A 146 0.33 -4.29 -8.46
C LEU A 146 -0.28 -4.53 -9.85
N GLU A 147 -0.59 -3.48 -10.61
CA GLU A 147 -1.26 -3.60 -11.90
C GLU A 147 -0.49 -4.57 -12.81
N GLY A 148 -1.17 -5.57 -13.37
CA GLY A 148 -0.61 -6.53 -14.30
C GLY A 148 0.49 -7.42 -13.70
N LEU A 149 0.65 -7.47 -12.38
CA LEU A 149 1.55 -8.41 -11.72
C LEU A 149 0.83 -9.70 -11.35
N THR A 150 1.58 -10.80 -11.32
CA THR A 150 1.08 -12.05 -10.75
C THR A 150 1.25 -11.96 -9.23
N ILE A 151 0.18 -12.23 -8.50
CA ILE A 151 0.19 -12.34 -7.04
C ILE A 151 -0.34 -13.70 -6.61
N GLN A 152 0.24 -14.26 -5.56
CA GLN A 152 -0.30 -15.40 -4.84
C GLN A 152 -0.66 -14.96 -3.42
N THR A 153 -1.89 -15.22 -3.00
CA THR A 153 -2.39 -14.87 -1.67
C THR A 153 -3.04 -16.06 -0.97
N GLU A 154 -2.61 -16.36 0.24
CA GLU A 154 -3.14 -17.46 1.06
C GLU A 154 -3.52 -16.98 2.45
N VAL A 155 -4.73 -17.31 2.89
CA VAL A 155 -5.21 -17.00 4.24
C VAL A 155 -5.26 -18.30 5.03
N THR A 156 -4.55 -18.34 6.16
CA THR A 156 -4.49 -19.52 7.04
C THR A 156 -4.76 -19.12 8.49
N GLU A 157 -5.45 -19.99 9.23
CA GLU A 157 -5.54 -19.86 10.68
C GLU A 157 -4.21 -20.28 11.31
N VAL A 158 -3.65 -19.44 12.18
CA VAL A 158 -2.40 -19.72 12.88
C VAL A 158 -2.69 -20.02 14.34
N ALA A 159 -1.96 -21.00 14.89
CA ALA A 159 -2.00 -21.30 16.31
C ALA A 159 -1.79 -20.02 17.13
N GLY A 160 -2.73 -19.71 18.03
CA GLY A 160 -2.66 -18.57 18.94
C GLY A 160 -1.62 -18.83 20.03
N GLU A 161 -0.34 -18.71 19.69
CA GLU A 161 0.71 -18.63 20.70
C GLU A 161 0.54 -17.31 21.49
N PRO A 162 0.68 -17.31 22.82
CA PRO A 162 0.61 -16.10 23.63
C PRO A 162 1.84 -15.22 23.38
N THR A 163 1.84 -14.54 22.25
CA THR A 163 2.92 -13.68 21.78
C THR A 163 2.40 -12.28 21.55
N GLU A 164 3.09 -11.27 22.10
CA GLU A 164 2.72 -9.87 21.96
C GLU A 164 2.66 -9.48 20.47
N LEU A 165 1.49 -9.00 20.01
CA LEU A 165 1.29 -8.57 18.64
C LEU A 165 1.63 -7.09 18.50
N HIS A 166 2.59 -6.77 17.63
CA HIS A 166 2.94 -5.40 17.29
C HIS A 166 2.10 -4.95 16.09
N PRO A 167 1.33 -3.86 16.18
CA PRO A 167 0.56 -3.34 15.04
C PRO A 167 1.50 -2.83 13.95
N VAL A 168 1.08 -2.96 12.69
CA VAL A 168 1.79 -2.36 11.56
C VAL A 168 1.47 -0.88 11.50
N GLY A 169 2.50 -0.03 11.53
CA GLY A 169 2.37 1.41 11.38
C GLY A 169 2.39 1.85 9.92
N TYR A 170 1.61 2.90 9.62
CA TYR A 170 1.46 3.44 8.26
C TYR A 170 2.78 3.87 7.61
N PHE A 171 3.75 4.33 8.41
CA PHE A 171 5.04 4.84 7.95
C PHE A 171 6.22 3.90 8.26
N ASP A 172 5.97 2.67 8.71
CA ASP A 172 7.05 1.77 9.13
C ASP A 172 8.03 1.46 7.98
N TYR A 173 7.57 1.53 6.72
CA TYR A 173 8.40 1.40 5.52
C TYR A 173 9.51 2.47 5.41
N SER A 174 9.35 3.64 6.03
CA SER A 174 10.32 4.74 5.96
C SER A 174 11.56 4.52 6.83
N SER A 175 11.44 3.61 7.81
CA SER A 175 12.48 3.32 8.81
C SER A 175 13.37 2.13 8.44
N LEU A 176 13.08 1.45 7.32
CA LEU A 176 13.73 0.21 6.94
C LEU A 176 14.76 0.42 5.83
N PRO A 177 16.01 -0.06 6.00
CA PRO A 177 16.92 -0.28 4.89
C PRO A 177 16.44 -1.54 4.16
N ILE A 178 15.38 -1.43 3.38
CA ILE A 178 15.00 -2.51 2.46
C ILE A 178 16.08 -2.50 1.39
N GLU A 179 16.93 -3.53 1.39
CA GLU A 179 17.89 -3.75 0.33
C GLU A 179 17.11 -4.10 -0.93
N PHE A 180 16.90 -3.08 -1.75
CA PHE A 180 16.29 -3.20 -3.04
C PHE A 180 17.28 -3.86 -4.00
N PRO A 181 16.85 -4.84 -4.80
CA PRO A 181 17.66 -5.34 -5.90
C PRO A 181 18.02 -4.20 -6.88
N ASP A 182 19.14 -4.34 -7.59
CA ASP A 182 19.54 -3.33 -8.59
C ASP A 182 18.45 -3.18 -9.67
N GLY A 183 18.10 -1.93 -10.01
CA GLY A 183 17.10 -1.62 -11.05
C GLY A 183 15.66 -1.36 -10.56
N VAL A 184 15.46 -1.15 -9.26
CA VAL A 184 14.13 -0.86 -8.69
C VAL A 184 13.50 0.42 -9.25
N LEU A 185 12.22 0.31 -9.58
CA LEU A 185 11.37 1.42 -9.99
C LEU A 185 10.81 2.12 -8.74
N SER A 186 10.81 3.45 -8.75
CA SER A 186 10.05 4.23 -7.78
C SER A 186 8.94 4.97 -8.49
N SER A 187 7.69 4.71 -8.09
CA SER A 187 6.51 5.46 -8.56
C SER A 187 6.32 6.80 -7.85
N MET A 188 7.19 7.15 -6.89
CA MET A 188 7.27 8.50 -6.36
C MET A 188 8.68 9.04 -6.54
N VAL A 189 8.78 10.31 -6.89
CA VAL A 189 10.04 11.04 -7.03
C VAL A 189 9.99 12.31 -6.21
N ASP A 190 11.07 12.59 -5.50
CA ASP A 190 11.23 13.81 -4.73
C ASP A 190 11.80 14.95 -5.58
N ARG A 191 11.78 16.17 -5.03
CA ARG A 191 12.30 17.40 -5.67
C ARG A 191 13.76 17.33 -6.14
N THR A 192 14.56 16.43 -5.56
CA THR A 192 15.98 16.29 -5.89
C THR A 192 16.22 15.38 -7.08
N SER A 193 15.23 14.55 -7.43
CA SER A 193 15.30 13.63 -8.55
C SER A 193 15.32 14.36 -9.91
N ASP A 194 16.00 13.74 -10.87
CA ASP A 194 16.05 14.24 -12.24
C ASP A 194 14.68 14.20 -12.92
N GLU A 195 13.89 13.15 -12.67
CA GLU A 195 12.52 13.04 -13.17
C GLU A 195 11.67 14.21 -12.70
N PHE A 196 11.74 14.58 -11.41
CA PHE A 196 11.00 15.75 -10.89
C PHE A 196 11.47 17.07 -11.50
N LYS A 197 12.79 17.25 -11.63
CA LYS A 197 13.37 18.50 -12.16
C LYS A 197 13.09 18.70 -13.63
N TYR A 198 13.20 17.64 -14.43
CA TYR A 198 13.25 17.72 -15.87
C TYR A 198 11.99 17.21 -16.58
N GLN A 199 11.20 16.33 -15.96
CA GLN A 199 10.03 15.68 -16.57
C GLN A 199 8.71 16.07 -15.90
N ARG A 200 8.70 17.19 -15.17
CA ARG A 200 7.51 17.80 -14.56
C ARG A 200 6.92 18.88 -15.47
N ILE A 201 5.60 18.88 -15.56
CA ILE A 201 4.82 19.92 -16.26
C ILE A 201 4.13 20.91 -15.29
N GLU A 202 3.87 20.49 -14.06
CA GLU A 202 3.21 21.30 -13.03
C GLU A 202 4.18 22.23 -12.30
N HIS A 203 3.70 23.30 -11.66
CA HIS A 203 4.47 24.17 -10.77
C HIS A 203 4.92 23.44 -9.50
N GLU A 204 5.99 23.92 -8.85
CA GLU A 204 6.66 23.14 -7.78
C GLU A 204 5.82 23.16 -6.51
N ASP A 205 5.12 24.28 -6.28
CA ASP A 205 4.26 24.50 -5.12
C ASP A 205 3.08 23.53 -5.05
N ILE A 206 2.70 22.92 -6.17
CA ILE A 206 1.63 21.92 -6.24
C ILE A 206 1.95 20.69 -5.38
N PHE A 207 3.23 20.36 -5.21
CA PHE A 207 3.68 19.13 -4.55
C PHE A 207 3.86 19.28 -3.03
N GLY A 208 3.52 20.45 -2.47
CA GLY A 208 3.66 20.74 -1.04
C GLY A 208 5.12 20.70 -0.56
N PRO A 209 5.38 20.87 0.76
CA PRO A 209 6.73 21.04 1.30
C PRO A 209 7.63 19.80 1.11
N TYR A 210 7.03 18.63 0.91
CA TYR A 210 7.77 17.37 0.69
C TYR A 210 8.09 17.13 -0.78
N GLY A 211 7.42 17.81 -1.71
CA GLY A 211 7.82 17.78 -3.11
C GLY A 211 7.73 16.43 -3.79
N MET A 212 6.79 15.59 -3.35
CA MET A 212 6.66 14.23 -3.86
C MET A 212 5.73 14.24 -5.07
N ALA A 213 6.29 14.07 -6.26
CA ALA A 213 5.52 13.74 -7.43
C ALA A 213 5.32 12.24 -7.52
N TYR A 214 4.20 11.84 -8.11
CA TYR A 214 4.10 10.51 -8.64
C TYR A 214 4.86 10.46 -9.96
N ASN A 215 5.71 9.46 -10.08
CA ASN A 215 6.53 9.17 -11.24
C ASN A 215 5.76 8.21 -12.14
N TRP A 216 5.06 8.75 -13.12
CA TRP A 216 4.16 7.99 -13.96
C TRP A 216 4.87 7.45 -15.16
N CYS A 217 4.82 6.14 -15.34
CA CYS A 217 5.24 5.54 -16.59
C CYS A 217 4.18 5.82 -17.65
N LEU A 218 4.62 6.28 -18.82
CA LEU A 218 3.74 6.52 -19.96
C LEU A 218 3.16 5.23 -20.56
N VAL A 219 3.66 4.07 -20.11
CA VAL A 219 3.20 2.73 -20.49
C VAL A 219 2.91 1.95 -19.21
N THR A 220 1.74 1.35 -19.08
CA THR A 220 1.42 0.53 -17.92
C THR A 220 1.95 -0.90 -18.05
N ARG A 221 1.98 -1.64 -16.93
CA ARG A 221 2.38 -3.05 -16.96
C ARG A 221 1.41 -3.90 -17.78
N ASN A 222 0.11 -3.59 -17.74
CA ASN A 222 -0.90 -4.27 -18.54
C ASN A 222 -0.64 -4.07 -20.04
N ASN A 223 -0.25 -2.86 -20.46
CA ASN A 223 0.14 -2.63 -21.86
C ASN A 223 1.37 -3.45 -22.27
N CYS A 224 2.33 -3.64 -21.35
CA CYS A 224 3.50 -4.49 -21.61
C CYS A 224 3.14 -5.98 -21.73
N GLN A 225 2.10 -6.46 -21.04
CA GLN A 225 1.61 -7.83 -21.25
C GLN A 225 1.03 -8.00 -22.66
N GLN A 226 0.25 -7.02 -23.13
CA GLN A 226 -0.31 -7.02 -24.48
C GLN A 226 0.77 -6.84 -25.56
N ARG A 227 1.83 -6.10 -25.25
CA ARG A 227 2.96 -5.82 -26.14
C ARG A 227 4.30 -5.99 -25.42
N PRO A 228 4.86 -7.22 -25.37
CA PRO A 228 6.10 -7.50 -24.63
C PRO A 228 7.29 -6.61 -25.02
N SER A 229 7.34 -6.11 -26.26
CA SER A 229 8.39 -5.18 -26.73
C SER A 229 8.42 -3.84 -25.99
N TYR A 230 7.36 -3.50 -25.25
CA TYR A 230 7.23 -2.26 -24.49
C TYR A 230 7.82 -2.35 -23.07
N ARG A 231 8.19 -3.56 -22.60
CA ARG A 231 8.79 -3.75 -21.27
C ARG A 231 10.05 -2.91 -21.06
N LYS A 232 10.78 -2.61 -22.14
CA LYS A 232 11.97 -1.73 -22.11
C LYS A 232 11.65 -0.30 -21.65
N TYR A 233 10.43 0.19 -21.85
CA TYR A 233 10.02 1.55 -21.48
C TYR A 233 9.65 1.66 -20.00
N LEU A 234 9.18 0.57 -19.36
CA LEU A 234 8.90 0.56 -17.91
C LEU A 234 10.13 0.91 -17.08
N LEU A 235 11.29 0.40 -17.49
CA LEU A 235 12.58 0.61 -16.82
C LEU A 235 13.26 1.92 -17.23
N ASP A 236 12.82 2.53 -18.33
CA ASP A 236 13.43 3.77 -18.82
C ASP A 236 12.83 4.98 -18.10
N LYS A 237 13.66 5.63 -17.28
CA LYS A 237 13.31 6.87 -16.58
C LYS A 237 12.98 8.01 -17.54
N SER A 238 13.40 7.96 -18.79
CA SER A 238 12.99 8.94 -19.80
C SER A 238 11.54 8.77 -20.22
N CYS A 239 10.94 7.59 -20.05
CA CYS A 239 9.57 7.29 -20.48
C CYS A 239 8.54 7.61 -19.38
N ARG A 240 8.77 8.70 -18.64
CA ARG A 240 7.98 9.06 -17.46
C ARG A 240 7.63 10.54 -17.42
N LEU A 241 6.58 10.85 -16.67
CA LEU A 241 6.22 12.22 -16.28
C LEU A 241 6.06 12.30 -14.76
N ALA A 242 6.65 13.34 -14.18
CA ALA A 242 6.47 13.66 -12.77
C ALA A 242 5.20 14.52 -12.61
N LEU A 243 4.09 13.90 -12.18
CA LEU A 243 2.81 14.56 -11.98
C LEU A 243 2.33 14.41 -10.53
N SER A 244 1.55 15.38 -10.08
CA SER A 244 0.81 15.30 -8.83
C SER A 244 -0.28 14.24 -8.94
N TYR A 245 -0.84 13.86 -7.78
CA TYR A 245 -1.96 12.92 -7.72
C TYR A 245 -3.14 13.38 -8.59
N ALA A 246 -3.54 14.65 -8.47
CA ALA A 246 -4.68 15.19 -9.19
C ALA A 246 -4.43 15.26 -10.70
N MET A 247 -3.27 15.77 -11.13
CA MET A 247 -2.94 15.86 -12.55
C MET A 247 -2.83 14.49 -13.21
N SER A 248 -2.33 13.48 -12.47
CA SER A 248 -2.37 12.11 -12.93
C SER A 248 -3.79 11.59 -13.10
N GLY A 249 -4.64 11.78 -12.08
CA GLY A 249 -6.04 11.37 -12.14
C GLY A 249 -6.78 12.00 -13.33
N TRP A 250 -6.42 13.23 -13.70
CA TRP A 250 -6.93 13.92 -14.88
C TRP A 250 -6.40 13.37 -16.20
N TYR A 251 -5.10 13.09 -16.28
CA TYR A 251 -4.48 12.54 -17.48
C TYR A 251 -4.96 11.11 -17.78
N HIS A 252 -5.23 10.35 -16.72
CA HIS A 252 -5.61 8.96 -16.84
C HIS A 252 -7.12 8.71 -16.81
N GLY A 253 -7.91 9.70 -16.39
CA GLY A 253 -9.36 9.53 -16.24
C GLY A 253 -9.73 8.71 -14.99
N TYR A 254 -8.94 8.78 -13.91
CA TYR A 254 -9.30 8.14 -12.63
C TYR A 254 -10.13 9.03 -11.72
N SER A 255 -10.03 10.34 -11.91
CA SER A 255 -10.79 11.31 -11.12
C SER A 255 -12.09 11.74 -11.81
N CYS A 256 -12.34 11.27 -13.04
CA CYS A 256 -13.44 11.67 -13.91
C CYS A 256 -13.84 10.50 -14.83
N ASP A 257 -14.99 10.58 -15.49
CA ASP A 257 -15.50 9.51 -16.38
C ASP A 257 -14.61 9.26 -17.62
N VAL A 258 -13.81 10.26 -18.00
CA VAL A 258 -12.89 10.25 -19.14
C VAL A 258 -11.65 11.07 -18.79
N PRO A 259 -10.46 10.78 -19.35
CA PRO A 259 -9.32 11.70 -19.24
C PRO A 259 -9.72 13.12 -19.64
N VAL A 260 -9.41 14.12 -18.81
CA VAL A 260 -9.83 15.52 -19.07
C VAL A 260 -8.78 16.31 -19.85
N MET A 261 -7.64 15.69 -20.13
CA MET A 261 -6.60 16.23 -20.98
C MET A 261 -5.89 15.15 -21.80
N ASN A 262 -5.34 15.57 -22.93
CA ASN A 262 -4.51 14.77 -23.81
C ASN A 262 -3.20 15.53 -24.09
N ILE A 263 -2.07 14.84 -24.19
CA ILE A 263 -0.77 15.46 -24.40
C ILE A 263 -0.15 14.88 -25.66
N HIS A 264 0.29 15.72 -26.58
CA HIS A 264 1.04 15.31 -27.77
C HIS A 264 2.35 16.08 -27.90
N ILE A 265 3.26 15.56 -28.71
CA ILE A 265 4.57 16.14 -28.94
C ILE A 265 4.49 17.11 -30.10
N GLU A 266 4.92 18.34 -29.86
CA GLU A 266 5.07 19.37 -30.89
C GLU A 266 6.39 19.23 -31.62
N SER A 267 7.49 19.04 -30.86
CA SER A 267 8.84 18.93 -31.43
C SER A 267 9.83 18.35 -30.43
N VAL A 268 10.96 17.89 -30.98
CA VAL A 268 12.12 17.40 -30.25
C VAL A 268 13.33 18.22 -30.69
N SER A 269 14.15 18.66 -29.74
CA SER A 269 15.39 19.37 -30.07
C SER A 269 16.36 18.48 -30.85
N GLU A 270 17.07 19.04 -31.82
CA GLU A 270 18.08 18.29 -32.60
C GLU A 270 19.29 17.89 -31.73
N HIS A 271 19.60 18.70 -30.72
CA HIS A 271 20.76 18.55 -29.85
C HIS A 271 20.31 18.56 -28.39
N HIS A 272 21.18 18.11 -27.48
CA HIS A 272 20.93 18.28 -26.04
C HIS A 272 20.85 19.77 -25.69
N VAL A 273 19.83 20.14 -24.92
CA VAL A 273 19.56 21.53 -24.51
C VAL A 273 20.04 21.77 -23.08
N VAL A 274 19.87 20.77 -22.20
CA VAL A 274 20.28 20.83 -20.79
C VAL A 274 21.02 19.55 -20.45
N GLN A 275 22.28 19.67 -20.00
CA GLN A 275 23.14 18.52 -19.70
C GLN A 275 23.20 17.52 -20.88
N ASP A 276 22.80 16.29 -20.67
CA ASP A 276 22.70 15.20 -21.65
C ASP A 276 21.25 14.95 -22.13
N ARG A 277 20.38 15.96 -22.01
CA ARG A 277 18.94 15.83 -22.23
C ARG A 277 18.46 16.64 -23.43
N PHE A 278 17.59 16.02 -24.21
CA PHE A 278 16.84 16.65 -25.29
C PHE A 278 15.62 17.37 -24.72
N GLU A 279 15.31 18.54 -25.28
CA GLU A 279 14.05 19.23 -25.00
C GLU A 279 12.94 18.61 -25.86
N ILE A 280 11.83 18.27 -25.22
CA ILE A 280 10.60 17.82 -25.87
C ILE A 280 9.53 18.88 -25.62
N LYS A 281 9.08 19.54 -26.68
CA LYS A 281 7.93 20.45 -26.60
C LYS A 281 6.65 19.66 -26.63
N LEU A 282 5.80 19.92 -25.66
CA LEU A 282 4.52 19.27 -25.43
C LEU A 282 3.39 20.27 -25.65
N VAL A 283 2.32 19.81 -26.28
CA VAL A 283 1.03 20.49 -26.29
C VAL A 283 0.07 19.69 -25.44
N ILE A 284 -0.40 20.31 -24.35
CA ILE A 284 -1.43 19.79 -23.47
C ILE A 284 -2.75 20.35 -23.96
N ARG A 285 -3.66 19.48 -24.38
CA ARG A 285 -5.01 19.85 -24.81
C ARG A 285 -6.02 19.44 -23.76
N ALA A 286 -6.85 20.37 -23.32
CA ALA A 286 -7.97 20.08 -22.42
C ALA A 286 -9.20 19.60 -23.20
N ILE A 287 -10.05 18.79 -22.55
CA ILE A 287 -11.31 18.32 -23.13
C ILE A 287 -12.33 19.46 -23.28
N CYS A 288 -12.30 20.45 -22.39
CA CYS A 288 -13.13 21.65 -22.44
C CYS A 288 -12.46 22.84 -21.73
N ILE A 289 -13.03 24.04 -21.86
CA ILE A 289 -12.46 25.30 -21.38
C ILE A 289 -12.33 25.32 -19.85
N GLU A 290 -13.31 24.77 -19.13
CA GLU A 290 -13.30 24.71 -17.66
C GLU A 290 -12.10 23.90 -17.16
N HIS A 291 -11.87 22.72 -17.76
CA HIS A 291 -10.70 21.90 -17.45
C HIS A 291 -9.41 22.56 -17.92
N GLY A 292 -9.42 23.27 -19.05
CA GLY A 292 -8.28 24.07 -19.52
C GLY A 292 -7.79 25.05 -18.47
N ARG A 293 -8.69 25.77 -17.80
CA ARG A 293 -8.35 26.67 -16.69
C ARG A 293 -7.75 25.93 -15.50
N LEU A 294 -8.37 24.82 -15.07
CA LEU A 294 -7.89 24.03 -13.94
C LEU A 294 -6.50 23.44 -14.17
N ILE A 295 -6.22 23.00 -15.39
CA ILE A 295 -4.90 22.48 -15.76
C ILE A 295 -3.91 23.63 -15.78
N LEU A 296 -4.23 24.74 -16.45
CA LEU A 296 -3.36 25.91 -16.58
C LEU A 296 -2.88 26.44 -15.22
N ASP A 297 -3.78 26.56 -14.24
CA ASP A 297 -3.48 27.04 -12.89
C ASP A 297 -2.42 26.18 -12.16
N ARG A 298 -2.17 24.97 -12.64
CA ARG A 298 -1.21 24.03 -12.06
C ARG A 298 0.09 23.96 -12.84
N LEU A 299 0.13 24.39 -14.10
CA LEU A 299 1.32 24.25 -14.93
C LEU A 299 2.45 25.17 -14.43
N LYS A 300 3.69 24.79 -14.73
CA LYS A 300 4.85 25.62 -14.40
C LYS A 300 4.87 26.94 -15.18
N GLU A 301 5.71 27.87 -14.75
CA GLU A 301 5.88 29.16 -15.42
C GLU A 301 6.35 29.01 -16.88
N GLY A 302 6.03 30.02 -17.71
CA GLY A 302 6.47 30.07 -19.11
C GLY A 302 5.60 29.26 -20.08
N VAL A 303 4.41 28.83 -19.66
CA VAL A 303 3.44 28.14 -20.53
C VAL A 303 2.77 29.11 -21.49
N GLU A 304 2.75 28.76 -22.77
CA GLU A 304 1.99 29.50 -23.79
C GLU A 304 0.59 28.91 -23.92
N VAL A 305 -0.43 29.76 -23.99
CA VAL A 305 -1.83 29.34 -24.03
C VAL A 305 -2.47 29.80 -25.34
N SER A 306 -3.22 28.92 -25.99
CA SER A 306 -4.00 29.25 -27.18
C SER A 306 -5.12 30.25 -26.87
N ALA A 307 -5.59 30.96 -27.90
CA ALA A 307 -6.64 31.98 -27.75
C ALA A 307 -7.98 31.42 -27.24
N ASP A 308 -8.27 30.14 -27.51
CA ASP A 308 -9.47 29.44 -27.04
C ASP A 308 -9.32 28.87 -25.61
N GLY A 309 -8.11 28.92 -25.03
CA GLY A 309 -7.80 28.39 -23.71
C GLY A 309 -7.79 26.87 -23.60
N LEU A 310 -7.76 26.15 -24.74
CA LEU A 310 -7.79 24.69 -24.78
C LEU A 310 -6.42 24.04 -24.91
N GLU A 311 -5.42 24.76 -25.44
CA GLU A 311 -4.06 24.25 -25.62
C GLU A 311 -3.05 25.03 -24.80
N MET A 312 -2.18 24.29 -24.12
CA MET A 312 -1.08 24.81 -23.31
C MET A 312 0.23 24.17 -23.76
N ARG A 313 1.21 25.00 -24.12
CA ARG A 313 2.52 24.54 -24.59
C ARG A 313 3.56 24.65 -23.48
N THR A 314 4.31 23.57 -23.28
CA THR A 314 5.39 23.49 -22.29
C THR A 314 6.48 22.54 -22.76
N SER A 315 7.57 22.41 -22.02
CA SER A 315 8.68 21.51 -22.38
C SER A 315 9.04 20.57 -21.24
N VAL A 316 9.53 19.38 -21.57
CA VAL A 316 10.23 18.47 -20.63
C VAL A 316 11.60 18.10 -21.20
N TYR A 317 12.49 17.56 -20.37
CA TYR A 317 13.84 17.18 -20.77
C TYR A 317 14.14 15.72 -20.44
N VAL A 318 14.49 14.94 -21.47
CA VAL A 318 14.70 13.48 -21.37
C VAL A 318 16.01 13.07 -22.02
N THR A 319 16.63 12.00 -21.54
CA THR A 319 17.87 11.47 -22.14
C THR A 319 17.58 10.56 -23.33
N ASN A 320 16.43 9.88 -23.35
CA ASN A 320 15.97 9.04 -24.46
C ASN A 320 14.69 9.62 -25.11
N PRO A 321 14.82 10.55 -26.08
CA PRO A 321 13.67 11.14 -26.76
C PRO A 321 12.88 10.11 -27.56
N ILE A 322 13.53 9.13 -28.17
CA ILE A 322 12.87 8.11 -29.00
C ILE A 322 11.89 7.28 -28.15
N GLY A 323 12.34 6.83 -26.98
CA GLY A 323 11.50 6.06 -26.07
C GLY A 323 10.32 6.88 -25.55
N PHE A 324 10.60 8.10 -25.10
CA PHE A 324 9.57 9.01 -24.61
C PHE A 324 8.51 9.30 -25.68
N CYS A 325 8.94 9.63 -26.90
CA CYS A 325 8.02 9.92 -28.02
C CYS A 325 7.11 8.74 -28.34
N ALA A 326 7.68 7.54 -28.45
CA ALA A 326 6.90 6.34 -28.72
C ALA A 326 5.82 6.07 -27.65
N CYS A 327 6.11 6.38 -26.39
CA CYS A 327 5.14 6.22 -25.30
C CYS A 327 4.07 7.32 -25.30
N MET A 328 4.46 8.57 -25.57
CA MET A 328 3.54 9.70 -25.68
C MET A 328 2.56 9.54 -26.85
N ASP A 329 3.05 9.21 -28.05
CA ASP A 329 2.21 9.00 -29.24
C ASP A 329 1.19 7.88 -29.01
N TRP A 330 1.63 6.82 -28.35
CA TRP A 330 0.76 5.70 -28.00
C TRP A 330 -0.32 6.11 -27.01
N ARG A 331 0.02 6.81 -25.92
CA ARG A 331 -0.97 7.26 -24.94
C ARG A 331 -1.92 8.31 -25.53
N HIS A 332 -1.40 9.18 -26.39
CA HIS A 332 -2.17 10.18 -27.11
C HIS A 332 -3.30 9.53 -27.93
N ALA A 333 -2.99 8.45 -28.64
CA ALA A 333 -3.96 7.67 -29.41
C ALA A 333 -5.04 7.03 -28.50
N GLN A 334 -4.65 6.45 -27.37
CA GLN A 334 -5.63 5.87 -26.42
C GLN A 334 -6.61 6.92 -25.89
N ILE A 335 -6.11 8.08 -25.47
CA ILE A 335 -6.97 9.15 -24.95
C ILE A 335 -7.87 9.70 -26.06
N ALA A 336 -7.35 9.83 -27.29
CA ALA A 336 -8.15 10.25 -28.43
C ALA A 336 -9.30 9.28 -28.73
N GLU A 337 -9.05 7.97 -28.70
CA GLU A 337 -10.11 6.95 -28.84
C GLU A 337 -11.17 7.09 -27.74
N CYS A 338 -10.76 7.25 -26.48
CA CYS A 338 -11.71 7.47 -25.37
C CYS A 338 -12.53 8.76 -25.53
N TRP A 339 -11.93 9.83 -26.04
CA TRP A 339 -12.63 11.10 -26.28
C TRP A 339 -13.66 10.97 -27.39
N GLU A 340 -13.33 10.30 -28.50
CA GLU A 340 -14.26 10.06 -29.60
C GLU A 340 -15.47 9.23 -29.13
N GLU A 341 -15.25 8.18 -28.32
CA GLU A 341 -16.33 7.38 -27.74
C GLU A 341 -17.22 8.22 -26.80
N PHE A 342 -16.61 9.00 -25.90
CA PHE A 342 -17.33 9.81 -24.92
C PHE A 342 -18.14 10.94 -25.56
N LEU A 343 -17.54 11.66 -26.51
CA LEU A 343 -18.17 12.79 -27.19
C LEU A 343 -19.16 12.33 -28.27
N GLY A 344 -18.87 11.22 -28.96
CA GLY A 344 -19.75 10.62 -29.97
C GLY A 344 -20.98 9.93 -29.39
N GLY A 345 -20.92 9.43 -28.15
CA GLY A 345 -22.04 8.81 -27.43
C GLY A 345 -23.13 9.77 -26.95
N SER A 346 -22.99 11.08 -27.17
CA SER A 346 -23.97 12.11 -26.76
C SER A 346 -25.06 12.39 -27.81
N SER A 347 -25.29 11.46 -28.73
CA SER A 347 -26.34 11.57 -29.76
C SER A 347 -27.30 10.38 -29.67
N ASP A 348 -28.20 10.42 -28.69
CA ASP A 348 -29.50 9.72 -28.71
C ASP A 348 -30.52 10.47 -27.84
#